data_AF-A0A9J6GD67-F1
#
_entry.id   AF-A0A9J6GD67-F1
#
_cell.length_a   1.000
_cell.length_b   1.000
_cell.length_c   1.000
_cell.angle_alpha   90.00
_cell.angle_beta   90.00
_cell.angle_gamma   90.00
#
_symmetry.space_group_name_H-M   'P 1'
#
loop_
_entity.id
_entity.type
_entity.pdbx_description
1 polymer ?
#
loop_
_entity_poly.entity_id
_entity_poly.type
_entity_poly.pdbx_seq_one_letter_code
_entity_poly.pdbx_strand_id
1 'polypeptide(L)'
;MPDEDLRRAFSEFGELQEVRQEGWSSATGFDKVNSTTRVVRVTLREKATLEALPHLFILEGESVLVVVPGRAPVCLRCQMPTGPPRTA
;
A
#
# COMPACT_ATOMS: atom_id res chain seq x y z
N MET A 1 5.54 -7.40 10.64
CA MET A 1 4.13 -7.59 10.26
C MET A 1 3.93 -8.88 9.46
N PRO A 2 3.20 -9.86 10.03
CA PRO A 2 2.76 -11.07 9.34
C PRO A 2 1.86 -10.81 8.12
N ASP A 3 1.91 -11.70 7.15
CA ASP A 3 1.11 -11.58 5.91
C ASP A 3 -0.39 -11.77 6.17
N GLU A 4 -0.78 -12.54 7.18
CA GLU A 4 -2.18 -12.76 7.55
C GLU A 4 -2.88 -11.49 8.04
N ASP A 5 -2.14 -10.60 8.71
CA ASP A 5 -2.69 -9.33 9.17
C ASP A 5 -2.96 -8.39 7.99
N LEU A 6 -2.10 -8.42 6.96
CA LEU A 6 -2.35 -7.76 5.68
C LEU A 6 -3.57 -8.35 4.98
N ARG A 7 -3.69 -9.67 4.90
CA ARG A 7 -4.87 -10.33 4.29
C ARG A 7 -6.16 -9.94 4.98
N ARG A 8 -6.17 -9.91 6.31
CA ARG A 8 -7.30 -9.47 7.12
C ARG A 8 -7.65 -8.01 6.85
N ALA A 9 -6.66 -7.12 6.91
CA ALA A 9 -6.85 -5.68 6.72
C ALA A 9 -7.38 -5.31 5.33
N PHE A 10 -6.95 -6.03 4.29
CA PHE A 10 -7.37 -5.74 2.92
C PHE A 10 -8.60 -6.53 2.47
N SER A 11 -9.12 -7.42 3.32
CA SER A 11 -10.25 -8.29 2.99
C SER A 11 -11.50 -7.50 2.59
N GLU A 12 -11.70 -6.30 3.12
CA GLU A 12 -12.82 -5.42 2.77
C GLU A 12 -12.74 -4.90 1.32
N PHE A 13 -11.52 -4.70 0.80
CA PHE A 13 -11.29 -4.15 -0.54
C PHE A 13 -11.17 -5.23 -1.62
N GLY A 14 -10.65 -6.40 -1.25
CA GLY A 14 -10.22 -7.39 -2.24
C GLY A 14 -9.60 -8.64 -1.64
N GLU A 15 -9.12 -9.49 -2.54
CA GLU A 15 -8.36 -10.69 -2.20
C GLU A 15 -6.87 -10.44 -2.48
N LEU A 16 -6.02 -10.68 -1.48
CA LEU A 16 -4.56 -10.58 -1.61
C LEU A 16 -4.01 -11.84 -2.25
N GLN A 17 -3.56 -11.69 -3.50
CA GLN A 17 -2.97 -12.74 -4.29
C GLN A 17 -1.50 -12.96 -3.94
N GLU A 18 -0.79 -11.88 -3.62
CA GLU A 18 0.65 -11.92 -3.37
C GLU A 18 1.04 -10.88 -2.32
N VAL A 19 1.97 -11.27 -1.45
CA VAL A 19 2.61 -10.39 -0.47
C VAL A 19 4.12 -10.62 -0.58
N ARG A 20 4.88 -9.54 -0.78
CA ARG A 20 6.34 -9.56 -0.80
C ARG A 20 6.90 -8.49 0.13
N GLN A 21 8.00 -8.81 0.80
CA GLN A 21 8.82 -7.80 1.45
C GLN A 21 9.74 -7.15 0.43
N GLU A 22 9.77 -5.83 0.38
CA GLU A 22 10.83 -5.13 -0.32
C GLU A 22 12.14 -5.34 0.42
N GLY A 23 13.20 -5.62 -0.32
CA GLY A 23 14.56 -5.69 0.21
C GLY A 23 15.56 -5.49 -0.90
N TRP A 24 16.75 -5.03 -0.54
CA TRP A 24 17.85 -4.83 -1.48
C TRP A 24 19.05 -5.69 -1.08
N SER A 25 19.73 -6.22 -2.09
CA SER A 25 21.04 -6.85 -1.92
C SER A 25 22.10 -5.84 -2.35
N SER A 26 23.07 -5.54 -1.47
CA SER A 26 24.23 -4.74 -1.88
C SER A 26 25.26 -5.64 -2.57
N ALA A 27 25.96 -5.12 -3.59
CA ALA A 27 26.98 -5.88 -4.32
C ALA A 27 28.29 -6.08 -3.52
N THR A 28 28.42 -5.46 -2.34
CA THR A 28 29.69 -5.37 -1.57
C THR A 28 29.56 -5.89 -0.14
N GLY A 29 28.74 -6.92 0.07
CA GLY A 29 28.83 -7.74 1.29
C GLY A 29 27.95 -7.31 2.46
N PHE A 30 26.96 -6.45 2.27
CA PHE A 30 25.84 -6.39 3.23
C PHE A 30 24.84 -7.49 2.89
N ASP A 31 24.58 -8.34 3.88
CA ASP A 31 23.48 -9.31 3.87
C ASP A 31 22.15 -8.63 3.55
N LYS A 32 21.33 -9.31 2.75
CA LYS A 32 20.01 -8.89 2.27
C LYS A 32 19.27 -8.03 3.29
N VAL A 33 19.21 -6.71 3.06
CA VAL A 33 18.53 -5.76 3.95
C VAL A 33 17.08 -5.69 3.52
N ASN A 34 16.18 -6.08 4.42
CA ASN A 34 14.74 -6.00 4.18
C ASN A 34 14.20 -4.65 4.70
N SER A 35 13.36 -4.01 3.90
CA SER A 35 12.58 -2.84 4.28
C SER A 35 11.35 -3.24 5.09
N THR A 36 10.70 -2.28 5.73
CA THR A 36 9.34 -2.46 6.27
C THR A 36 8.26 -2.36 5.19
N THR A 37 8.61 -1.92 3.97
CA THR A 37 7.70 -1.85 2.82
C THR A 37 7.20 -3.22 2.40
N ARG A 38 5.88 -3.34 2.23
CA ARG A 38 5.20 -4.52 1.70
C ARG A 38 4.63 -4.21 0.33
N VAL A 39 4.97 -5.04 -0.66
CA VAL A 39 4.37 -4.97 -2.00
C VAL A 39 3.30 -6.05 -2.07
N VAL A 40 2.05 -5.63 -2.32
CA VAL A 40 0.91 -6.54 -2.39
C VAL A 40 0.26 -6.50 -3.76
N ARG A 41 -0.24 -7.66 -4.21
CA ARG A 41 -1.13 -7.74 -5.38
C ARG A 41 -2.53 -8.07 -4.90
N VAL A 42 -3.48 -7.19 -5.21
CA VAL A 42 -4.87 -7.31 -4.75
C VAL A 42 -5.80 -7.39 -5.95
N THR A 43 -6.68 -8.39 -5.94
CA THR A 43 -7.85 -8.41 -6.82
C THR A 43 -8.97 -7.66 -6.13
N LEU A 44 -9.34 -6.49 -6.66
CA LEU A 44 -10.43 -5.68 -6.10
C LEU A 44 -11.78 -6.40 -6.24
N ARG A 45 -12.66 -6.22 -5.25
CA ARG A 45 -14.07 -6.66 -5.36
C ARG A 45 -14.80 -5.85 -6.42
N GLU A 46 -15.88 -6.38 -6.97
CA GLU A 46 -16.63 -5.82 -8.13
C GLU A 46 -17.03 -4.33 -8.00
N LYS A 47 -17.11 -3.79 -6.78
CA LYS A 47 -17.51 -2.40 -6.51
C LYS A 47 -16.40 -1.53 -5.91
N ALA A 48 -15.20 -2.07 -5.69
CA ALA A 48 -14.08 -1.33 -5.14
C ALA A 48 -13.29 -0.66 -6.27
N THR A 49 -13.03 0.64 -6.13
CA THR A 49 -12.13 1.39 -7.03
C THR A 49 -10.77 1.61 -6.37
N LEU A 50 -9.76 2.06 -7.12
CA LEU A 50 -8.44 2.36 -6.56
C LEU A 50 -8.51 3.47 -5.50
N GLU A 51 -9.46 4.39 -5.64
CA GLU A 51 -9.75 5.50 -4.73
C GLU A 51 -10.41 5.04 -3.43
N ALA A 52 -11.05 3.86 -3.41
CA ALA A 52 -11.65 3.29 -2.21
C ALA A 52 -10.61 2.74 -1.23
N LEU A 53 -9.41 2.39 -1.71
CA LEU A 53 -8.31 2.00 -0.84
C LEU A 53 -7.89 3.21 0.02
N PRO A 54 -7.64 3.07 1.32
CA PRO A 54 -7.14 4.17 2.13
C PRO A 54 -5.77 4.64 1.64
N HIS A 55 -5.43 5.92 1.83
CA HIS A 55 -4.05 6.40 1.68
C HIS A 55 -3.22 6.13 2.93
N LEU A 56 -3.86 6.10 4.10
CA LEU A 56 -3.27 5.80 5.39
C LEU A 56 -4.23 4.89 6.15
N PHE A 57 -3.74 3.80 6.72
CA PHE A 57 -4.55 2.95 7.61
C PHE A 57 -3.74 2.49 8.82
N ILE A 58 -4.43 2.16 9.90
CA ILE A 58 -3.81 1.63 11.10
C ILE A 58 -3.83 0.11 11.02
N LEU A 59 -2.66 -0.50 11.15
CA LEU A 59 -2.49 -1.95 11.21
C LEU A 59 -1.71 -2.30 12.46
N GLU A 60 -2.31 -3.09 13.35
CA GLU A 60 -1.69 -3.49 14.63
C GLU A 60 -1.15 -2.30 15.46
N GLY A 61 -1.84 -1.15 15.40
CA GLY A 61 -1.46 0.07 16.11
C GLY A 61 -0.42 0.95 15.41
N GLU A 62 0.09 0.53 14.25
CA GLU A 62 1.05 1.29 13.45
C GLU A 62 0.38 1.95 12.23
N SER A 63 0.77 3.20 11.93
CA SER A 63 0.31 3.91 10.75
C SER A 63 1.04 3.45 9.50
N VAL A 64 0.31 2.91 8.52
CA VAL A 64 0.86 2.40 7.26
C VAL A 64 0.40 3.25 6.08
N LEU A 65 1.36 3.72 5.29
CA LEU A 65 1.11 4.44 4.05
C LEU A 65 0.80 3.46 2.91
N VAL A 66 -0.27 3.72 2.16
CA VAL A 66 -0.67 2.91 1.00
C VAL A 66 -0.46 3.70 -0.28
N VAL A 67 0.40 3.15 -1.14
CA VAL A 67 0.68 3.70 -2.46
C VAL A 67 0.11 2.76 -3.51
N VAL A 68 -0.76 3.29 -4.36
CA VAL A 68 -1.42 2.53 -5.44
C VAL A 68 -0.98 3.14 -6.77
N PRO A 69 -0.36 2.37 -7.68
CA PRO A 69 0.00 2.86 -9.01
C PRO A 69 -1.22 3.42 -9.75
N GLY A 70 -1.08 4.59 -10.38
CA GLY A 70 -2.16 5.25 -11.13
C GLY A 70 -3.17 6.03 -10.28
N ARG A 71 -3.12 5.93 -8.95
CA ARG A 71 -3.95 6.74 -8.04
C ARG A 71 -3.30 8.09 -7.77
N ALA A 72 -4.10 9.15 -7.76
CA ALA A 72 -3.61 10.47 -7.39
C ALA A 72 -3.07 10.49 -5.95
N PRO A 73 -1.86 11.03 -5.71
CA PRO A 73 -1.34 11.21 -4.36
C PRO A 73 -2.17 12.25 -3.60
N VAL A 74 -2.29 12.06 -2.27
CA VAL A 74 -3.03 12.94 -1.36
C VAL A 74 -2.07 13.47 -0.30
N CYS A 75 -2.21 14.74 0.04
CA CYS A 75 -1.50 15.35 1.15
C CYS A 75 -2.10 14.82 2.45
N LEU A 76 -1.35 14.02 3.23
CA LEU A 76 -1.84 13.46 4.48
C LEU A 76 -2.17 14.52 5.55
N ARG A 77 -1.61 15.72 5.43
CA ARG A 77 -1.92 16.84 6.34
C ARG A 77 -3.24 17.52 6.00
N CYS A 78 -3.49 17.78 4.72
CA CYS A 78 -4.65 18.55 4.26
C CYS A 78 -5.80 17.69 3.74
N GLN A 79 -5.56 16.39 3.53
CA GLN A 79 -6.50 15.42 2.93
C GLN A 79 -7.00 15.84 1.54
N MET A 80 -6.14 16.52 0.76
CA MET A 80 -6.44 16.97 -0.61
C MET A 80 -5.48 16.35 -1.63
N PRO A 81 -5.93 16.10 -2.88
CA PRO A 81 -5.05 15.64 -3.96
C PRO A 81 -3.88 16.59 -4.16
N THR A 82 -2.65 16.05 -4.23
CA THR A 82 -1.45 16.83 -4.52
C THR A 82 -1.24 16.88 -6.03
N GLY A 83 -1.92 17.81 -6.68
CA GLY A 83 -1.79 18.08 -8.12
C GLY A 83 -2.80 19.14 -8.56
N PRO A 84 -2.59 19.80 -9.72
CA PRO A 84 -3.63 20.64 -10.31
C PRO A 84 -4.91 19.80 -10.54
N PRO A 85 -6.11 20.39 -10.43
CA PRO A 85 -7.35 19.67 -10.74
C PRO A 85 -7.24 19.10 -12.15
N ARG A 86 -7.47 17.79 -12.31
CA ARG A 86 -7.54 17.18 -13.63
C ARG A 86 -8.78 17.77 -14.31
N THR A 87 -8.59 18.70 -15.24
CA THR A 87 -9.67 19.17 -16.11
C THR A 87 -10.20 17.97 -16.90
N ALA A 88 -11.52 17.77 -16.84
CA ALA A 88 -12.26 16.78 -17.63
C ALA A 88 -12.20 17.11 -19.12
#